data_AF-A0A7C6EE91-F1
#
_entry.id   AF-A0A7C6EE91-F1
#
_cell.length_a   1.000
_cell.length_b   1.000
_cell.length_c   1.000
_cell.angle_alpha   90.00
_cell.angle_beta   90.00
_cell.angle_gamma   90.00
#
_symmetry.space_group_name_H-M   'P 1'
#
loop_
_entity.id
_entity.type
_entity.pdbx_description
1 polymer ?
#
loop_
_entity_poly.entity_id
_entity_poly.type
_entity_poly.pdbx_seq_one_letter_code
_entity_poly.pdbx_strand_id
1 'polypeptide(L)'
;MKSSKNAIVSGIIGILVAVCLSAQEVNPVAYVQTDQFKIANITLGSHIIEAEKAFGKPDSIEAVPSKLDSIEEQIYYFNGIIALVSNERITRLECFTPKYKTPKGLKVADSISKLFKIMGKSEIWIIENHKEVHYALWPPCDTYMIFEIQNDKIVKIILDYVP
;
A
#
# COMPACT_ATOMS: atom_id res chain seq x y z
N MET A 1 -10.62 -83.98 2.14
CA MET A 1 -10.77 -83.05 3.26
C MET A 1 -9.85 -81.86 3.06
N LYS A 2 -10.40 -80.67 3.34
CA LYS A 2 -9.85 -79.29 3.38
C LYS A 2 -8.32 -79.14 3.55
N SER A 3 -7.71 -78.18 2.84
CA SER A 3 -7.17 -76.91 3.39
C SER A 3 -6.44 -76.10 2.30
N SER A 4 -7.04 -75.01 1.79
CA SER A 4 -6.66 -73.57 1.97
C SER A 4 -5.23 -73.20 1.53
N LYS A 5 -5.02 -72.61 0.34
CA LYS A 5 -5.03 -71.15 0.04
C LYS A 5 -4.34 -70.26 1.09
N ASN A 6 -3.31 -69.52 0.66
CA ASN A 6 -3.09 -68.10 0.98
C ASN A 6 -2.06 -67.51 0.00
N ALA A 7 -2.52 -66.69 -0.93
CA ALA A 7 -1.68 -65.80 -1.74
C ALA A 7 -1.98 -64.37 -1.29
N ILE A 8 -0.98 -63.71 -0.72
CA ILE A 8 -1.07 -62.31 -0.29
C ILE A 8 -0.74 -61.46 -1.51
N VAL A 9 -1.74 -60.76 -2.04
CA VAL A 9 -1.57 -59.74 -3.09
C VAL A 9 -1.32 -58.41 -2.38
N SER A 10 -0.05 -57.99 -2.31
CA SER A 10 0.33 -56.65 -1.87
C SER A 10 0.04 -55.64 -2.99
N GLY A 11 -1.08 -54.94 -2.89
CA GLY A 11 -1.37 -53.74 -3.67
C GLY A 11 -0.85 -52.50 -2.96
N ILE A 12 0.26 -51.93 -3.45
CA ILE A 12 0.70 -50.58 -3.06
C ILE A 12 -0.04 -49.61 -3.98
N ILE A 13 -1.06 -48.93 -3.45
CA ILE A 13 -1.69 -47.79 -4.10
C ILE A 13 -0.80 -46.57 -3.82
N GLY A 14 0.07 -46.24 -4.76
CA GLY A 14 0.82 -44.99 -4.75
C GLY A 14 -0.11 -43.83 -5.12
N ILE A 15 -0.47 -43.01 -4.13
CA ILE A 15 -1.16 -41.74 -4.36
C ILE A 15 -0.12 -40.75 -4.90
N LEU A 16 -0.22 -40.43 -6.18
CA LEU A 16 0.57 -39.38 -6.81
C LEU A 16 -0.02 -38.01 -6.40
N VAL A 17 0.56 -37.35 -5.41
CA VAL A 17 0.19 -35.97 -5.07
C VAL A 17 0.87 -35.04 -6.07
N ALA A 18 0.11 -34.55 -7.05
CA ALA A 18 0.57 -33.50 -7.93
C ALA A 18 0.59 -32.16 -7.15
N VAL A 19 1.77 -31.77 -6.70
CA VAL A 19 1.99 -30.42 -6.15
C VAL A 19 2.14 -29.46 -7.32
N CYS A 20 1.04 -28.83 -7.74
CA CYS A 20 1.11 -27.68 -8.63
C CYS A 20 1.69 -26.50 -7.85
N LEU A 21 3.01 -26.27 -7.96
CA LEU A 21 3.57 -24.96 -7.66
C LEU A 21 2.97 -23.96 -8.67
N SER A 22 2.03 -23.14 -8.19
CA SER A 22 1.57 -21.99 -8.95
C SER A 22 2.72 -20.98 -8.97
N ALA A 23 3.26 -20.68 -10.15
CA ALA A 23 4.18 -19.57 -10.32
C ALA A 23 3.46 -18.29 -9.89
N GLN A 24 4.03 -17.57 -8.93
CA GLN A 24 3.53 -16.27 -8.53
C GLN A 24 3.75 -15.32 -9.70
N GLU A 25 2.69 -14.85 -10.36
CA GLU A 25 2.80 -13.78 -11.35
C GLU A 25 3.34 -12.53 -10.65
N VAL A 26 4.62 -12.24 -10.84
CA VAL A 26 5.22 -10.98 -10.42
C VAL A 26 4.66 -9.91 -11.36
N ASN A 27 3.63 -9.21 -10.90
CA ASN A 27 3.11 -8.07 -11.64
C ASN A 27 4.16 -6.95 -11.58
N PRO A 28 4.60 -6.38 -12.72
CA PRO A 28 5.54 -5.27 -12.69
C PRO A 28 4.90 -4.07 -11.98
N VAL A 29 5.73 -3.28 -11.30
CA VAL A 29 5.30 -2.02 -10.67
C VAL A 29 4.77 -1.09 -11.77
N ALA A 30 3.50 -0.70 -11.63
CA ALA A 30 2.86 0.30 -12.47
C ALA A 30 3.22 1.71 -12.00
N TYR A 31 3.11 2.67 -12.92
CA TYR A 31 3.52 4.04 -12.66
C TYR A 31 2.35 5.01 -12.59
N VAL A 32 2.48 6.02 -11.73
CA VAL A 32 1.62 7.21 -11.69
C VAL A 32 2.38 8.44 -12.14
N GLN A 33 1.66 9.35 -12.79
CA GLN A 33 2.21 10.65 -13.20
C GLN A 33 2.19 11.64 -12.03
N THR A 34 3.05 12.66 -12.06
CA THR A 34 3.13 13.68 -10.99
C THR A 34 1.81 14.43 -10.75
N ASP A 35 0.99 14.60 -11.77
CA ASP A 35 -0.33 15.22 -11.65
C ASP A 35 -1.36 14.33 -10.93
N GLN A 36 -1.11 13.02 -10.88
CA GLN A 36 -1.92 12.00 -10.20
C GLN A 36 -1.44 11.74 -8.78
N PHE A 37 -0.19 12.03 -8.48
CA PHE A 37 0.48 11.76 -7.20
C PHE A 37 0.12 12.77 -6.10
N LYS A 38 -1.16 12.82 -5.72
CA LYS A 38 -1.67 13.83 -4.77
C LYS A 38 -2.81 13.31 -3.91
N ILE A 39 -2.96 13.90 -2.73
CA ILE A 39 -4.16 13.79 -1.88
C ILE A 39 -4.66 15.20 -1.61
N ALA A 40 -5.88 15.52 -2.07
CA ALA A 40 -6.44 16.88 -1.98
C ALA A 40 -5.50 17.99 -2.50
N ASN A 41 -4.82 17.74 -3.63
CA ASN A 41 -3.81 18.60 -4.25
C ASN A 41 -2.49 18.78 -3.49
N ILE A 42 -2.28 18.07 -2.37
CA ILE A 42 -1.01 18.03 -1.64
C ILE A 42 -0.16 16.85 -2.14
N THR A 43 1.14 17.10 -2.33
CA THR A 43 2.16 16.11 -2.73
C THR A 43 3.32 16.15 -1.75
N LEU A 44 4.24 15.18 -1.86
CA LEU A 44 5.55 15.30 -1.21
C LEU A 44 6.29 16.54 -1.72
N GLY A 45 6.97 17.23 -0.81
CA GLY A 45 7.63 18.53 -1.06
C GLY A 45 6.69 19.75 -0.99
N SER A 46 5.38 19.56 -0.86
CA SER A 46 4.47 20.66 -0.53
C SER A 46 4.83 21.28 0.81
N HIS A 47 4.59 22.58 0.95
CA HIS A 47 4.82 23.28 2.22
C HIS A 47 3.69 22.95 3.19
N ILE A 48 4.00 22.84 4.50
CA ILE A 48 2.98 22.51 5.51
C ILE A 48 1.80 23.50 5.52
N ILE A 49 2.03 24.78 5.22
CA ILE A 49 0.97 25.81 5.10
C ILE A 49 -0.05 25.47 4.00
N GLU A 50 0.37 24.79 2.93
CA GLU A 50 -0.55 24.34 1.87
C GLU A 50 -1.46 23.22 2.38
N ALA A 51 -0.91 22.28 3.16
CA ALA A 51 -1.68 21.24 3.81
C ALA A 51 -2.65 21.80 4.86
N GLU A 52 -2.25 22.80 5.65
CA GLU A 52 -3.18 23.47 6.58
C GLU A 52 -4.35 24.14 5.85
N LYS A 53 -4.12 24.72 4.65
CA LYS A 53 -5.19 25.27 3.81
C LYS A 53 -6.12 24.16 3.27
N ALA A 54 -5.57 23.00 2.91
CA ALA A 54 -6.34 21.89 2.34
C ALA A 54 -7.11 21.08 3.39
N PHE A 55 -6.51 20.88 4.57
CA PHE A 55 -6.99 19.97 5.60
C PHE A 55 -7.61 20.68 6.80
N GLY A 56 -7.30 21.96 7.00
CA GLY A 56 -7.62 22.73 8.20
C GLY A 56 -6.43 22.77 9.16
N LYS A 57 -6.65 23.32 10.36
CA LYS A 57 -5.61 23.34 11.40
C LYS A 57 -5.32 21.91 11.89
N PRO A 58 -4.05 21.54 12.17
CA PRO A 58 -3.75 20.27 12.81
C PRO A 58 -4.37 20.19 14.21
N ASP A 59 -4.83 19.00 14.58
CA ASP A 59 -5.34 18.67 15.91
C ASP A 59 -4.17 18.60 16.93
N SER A 60 -3.01 18.11 16.49
CA SER A 60 -1.78 18.08 17.28
C SER A 60 -0.53 18.03 16.39
N ILE A 61 0.62 18.38 16.97
CA ILE A 61 1.93 18.33 16.32
C ILE A 61 2.89 17.67 17.31
N GLU A 62 3.61 16.65 16.86
CA GLU A 62 4.60 15.92 17.66
C GLU A 62 5.99 16.04 17.03
N ALA A 63 7.00 16.37 17.82
CA ALA A 63 8.39 16.31 17.38
C ALA A 63 8.88 14.87 17.46
N VAL A 64 9.54 14.39 16.40
CA VAL A 64 10.15 13.06 16.36
C VAL A 64 11.63 13.17 16.03
N PRO A 65 12.49 12.32 16.63
CA PRO A 65 13.90 12.27 16.26
C PRO A 65 14.01 11.88 14.79
N SER A 66 14.68 12.70 13.98
CA SER A 66 15.02 12.27 12.62
C SER A 66 16.09 11.18 12.68
N LYS A 67 16.03 10.27 11.72
CA LYS A 67 17.09 9.28 11.48
C LYS A 67 18.36 9.92 10.91
N LEU A 68 18.29 11.16 10.48
CA LEU A 68 19.42 11.95 9.99
C LEU A 68 19.74 13.00 11.07
N ASP A 69 20.90 12.83 11.73
CA ASP A 69 21.34 13.40 13.03
C ASP A 69 21.35 14.95 13.20
N SER A 70 20.54 15.71 12.47
CA SER A 70 20.51 17.18 12.59
C SER A 70 19.22 17.87 12.14
N ILE A 71 18.24 17.15 11.61
CA ILE A 71 16.99 17.76 11.13
C ILE A 71 15.86 17.37 12.09
N GLU A 72 15.16 18.34 12.66
CA GLU A 72 13.95 18.05 13.43
C GLU A 72 12.82 17.66 12.48
N GLU A 73 12.24 16.48 12.70
CA GLU A 73 11.03 16.06 12.01
C GLU A 73 9.83 16.29 12.91
N GLN A 74 8.71 16.64 12.30
CA GLN A 74 7.45 16.88 12.99
C GLN A 74 6.34 16.07 12.33
N ILE A 75 5.52 15.41 13.13
CA ILE A 75 4.31 14.75 12.68
C ILE A 75 3.13 15.67 12.96
N TYR A 76 2.41 16.03 11.90
CA TYR A 76 1.19 16.82 11.96
C TYR A 76 -0.01 15.88 11.84
N TYR A 77 -0.86 15.88 12.86
CA TYR A 77 -2.09 15.12 12.88
C TYR A 77 -3.26 16.03 12.53
N PHE A 78 -3.91 15.78 11.40
CA PHE A 78 -5.18 16.40 11.04
C PHE A 78 -6.28 15.34 11.10
N ASN A 79 -7.54 15.77 11.06
CA ASN A 79 -8.67 14.86 10.99
C ASN A 79 -8.63 13.95 9.75
N GLY A 80 -8.11 12.73 9.95
CA GLY A 80 -7.97 11.69 8.92
C GLY A 80 -6.75 11.81 8.02
N ILE A 81 -5.81 12.70 8.32
CA ILE A 81 -4.52 12.85 7.60
C ILE A 81 -3.38 12.86 8.62
N ILE A 82 -2.28 12.19 8.31
CA ILE A 82 -1.00 12.33 9.02
C ILE A 82 0.03 12.81 8.02
N ALA A 83 0.78 13.85 8.36
CA ALA A 83 1.89 14.34 7.54
C ALA A 83 3.19 14.34 8.35
N LEU A 84 4.22 13.69 7.84
CA LEU A 84 5.59 13.85 8.32
C LEU A 84 6.19 15.06 7.60
N VAL A 85 6.78 15.97 8.36
CA VAL A 85 7.29 17.25 7.88
C VAL A 85 8.74 17.40 8.32
N SER A 86 9.59 17.78 7.37
CA SER A 86 11.00 18.09 7.57
C SER A 86 11.31 19.41 6.87
N ASN A 87 11.92 20.38 7.57
CA ASN A 87 12.17 21.73 7.04
C ASN A 87 10.92 22.37 6.40
N GLU A 88 9.78 22.30 7.10
CA GLU A 88 8.47 22.81 6.66
C GLU A 88 7.89 22.15 5.40
N ARG A 89 8.52 21.07 4.90
CA ARG A 89 8.14 20.33 3.69
C ARG A 89 7.63 18.94 4.04
N ILE A 90 6.55 18.53 3.39
CA ILE A 90 5.95 17.20 3.60
C ILE A 90 6.86 16.13 2.97
N THR A 91 7.33 15.20 3.80
CA THR A 91 8.17 14.06 3.37
C THR A 91 7.39 12.75 3.31
N ARG A 92 6.27 12.66 4.04
CA ARG A 92 5.32 11.56 3.97
C ARG A 92 3.91 12.06 4.24
N LEU A 93 2.93 11.51 3.53
CA LEU A 93 1.52 11.88 3.70
C LEU A 93 0.64 10.63 3.72
N GLU A 94 -0.13 10.45 4.78
CA GLU A 94 -1.07 9.33 4.96
C GLU A 94 -2.50 9.83 5.08
N CYS A 95 -3.44 9.15 4.42
CA CYS A 95 -4.86 9.45 4.46
C CYS A 95 -5.68 8.22 4.85
N PHE A 96 -6.52 8.41 5.87
CA PHE A 96 -7.34 7.36 6.51
C PHE A 96 -8.84 7.69 6.45
N THR A 97 -9.21 8.79 5.79
CA THR A 97 -10.59 9.27 5.72
C THR A 97 -11.13 9.27 4.30
N PRO A 98 -12.42 8.92 4.08
CA PRO A 98 -13.05 8.98 2.76
C PRO A 98 -13.35 10.42 2.29
N LYS A 99 -13.06 11.44 3.11
CA LYS A 99 -13.29 12.86 2.81
C LYS A 99 -12.44 13.35 1.65
N TYR A 100 -11.19 12.91 1.58
CA TYR A 100 -10.22 13.33 0.57
C TYR A 100 -10.08 12.29 -0.53
N LYS A 101 -9.82 12.75 -1.75
CA LYS A 101 -9.66 11.91 -2.93
C LYS A 101 -8.34 12.19 -3.63
N THR A 102 -7.83 11.20 -4.34
CA THR A 102 -6.79 11.41 -5.36
C THR A 102 -7.37 12.17 -6.56
N PRO A 103 -6.53 12.76 -7.44
CA PRO A 103 -6.99 13.40 -8.68
C PRO A 103 -7.84 12.51 -9.59
N LYS A 104 -7.62 11.19 -9.54
CA LYS A 104 -8.43 10.20 -10.28
C LYS A 104 -9.71 9.76 -9.56
N GLY A 105 -9.99 10.34 -8.39
CA GLY A 105 -11.23 10.13 -7.63
C GLY A 105 -11.25 8.90 -6.72
N LEU A 106 -10.09 8.29 -6.45
CA LEU A 106 -9.95 7.23 -5.46
C LEU A 106 -9.90 7.79 -4.05
N LYS A 107 -10.49 7.07 -3.10
CA LYS A 107 -10.49 7.43 -1.67
C LYS A 107 -10.51 6.18 -0.79
N VAL A 108 -10.27 6.38 0.49
CA VAL A 108 -10.53 5.36 1.52
C VAL A 108 -11.97 4.84 1.41
N ALA A 109 -12.12 3.54 1.69
CA ALA A 109 -13.30 2.70 1.52
C ALA A 109 -13.68 2.31 0.07
N ASP A 110 -13.02 2.84 -0.96
CA ASP A 110 -13.17 2.32 -2.32
C ASP A 110 -12.62 0.88 -2.42
N SER A 111 -13.19 0.07 -3.32
CA SER A 111 -12.75 -1.32 -3.49
C SER A 111 -11.44 -1.43 -4.28
N ILE A 112 -10.69 -2.51 -4.05
CA ILE A 112 -9.49 -2.84 -4.84
C ILE A 112 -9.81 -3.02 -6.34
N SER A 113 -11.01 -3.52 -6.67
CA SER A 113 -11.46 -3.61 -8.07
C SER A 113 -11.59 -2.22 -8.71
N LYS A 114 -12.11 -1.23 -7.98
CA LYS A 114 -12.18 0.15 -8.45
C LYS A 114 -10.78 0.75 -8.61
N LEU A 115 -9.88 0.50 -7.67
CA LEU A 115 -8.47 0.89 -7.78
C LEU A 115 -7.86 0.39 -9.08
N PHE A 116 -7.92 -0.91 -9.35
CA PHE A 116 -7.34 -1.49 -10.57
C PHE A 116 -8.02 -1.02 -11.85
N LYS A 117 -9.32 -0.73 -11.83
CA LYS A 117 -10.01 -0.13 -12.97
C LYS A 117 -9.50 1.27 -13.29
N ILE A 118 -9.14 2.05 -12.28
CA ILE A 118 -8.73 3.46 -12.43
C ILE A 118 -7.24 3.59 -12.71
N MET A 119 -6.41 2.82 -12.00
CA MET A 119 -4.95 2.97 -11.99
C MET A 119 -4.22 1.83 -12.72
N GLY A 120 -4.93 0.77 -13.13
CA GLY A 120 -4.31 -0.48 -13.59
C GLY A 120 -3.88 -1.37 -12.44
N LYS A 121 -3.60 -2.64 -12.75
CA LYS A 121 -2.97 -3.57 -11.78
C LYS A 121 -1.52 -3.14 -11.56
N SER A 122 -1.01 -3.39 -10.36
CA SER A 122 0.38 -3.17 -9.97
C SER A 122 0.85 -4.28 -9.04
N GLU A 123 2.10 -4.18 -8.59
CA GLU A 123 2.68 -5.04 -7.58
C GLU A 123 1.85 -5.01 -6.28
N ILE A 124 1.65 -6.19 -5.70
CA ILE A 124 0.91 -6.37 -4.44
C ILE A 124 1.85 -7.01 -3.43
N TRP A 125 2.09 -6.29 -2.34
CA TRP A 125 2.86 -6.77 -1.19
C TRP A 125 1.89 -7.30 -0.13
N ILE A 126 2.23 -8.42 0.50
CA ILE A 126 1.47 -8.97 1.63
C ILE A 126 2.30 -8.74 2.89
N ILE A 127 1.81 -7.88 3.78
CA ILE A 127 2.51 -7.50 5.00
C ILE A 127 1.64 -7.93 6.16
N GLU A 128 2.07 -8.98 6.88
CA GLU A 128 1.36 -9.58 8.00
C GLU A 128 -0.13 -9.83 7.73
N ASN A 129 -0.99 -8.87 8.11
CA ASN A 129 -2.44 -8.94 8.10
C ASN A 129 -3.11 -8.05 7.03
N HIS A 130 -2.34 -7.32 6.22
CA HIS A 130 -2.86 -6.47 5.16
C HIS A 130 -2.11 -6.64 3.84
N LYS A 131 -2.71 -6.10 2.77
CA LYS A 131 -2.07 -6.04 1.45
C LYS A 131 -1.74 -4.59 1.14
N GLU A 132 -0.67 -4.36 0.42
CA GLU A 132 -0.34 -3.06 -0.13
C GLU A 132 -0.22 -3.13 -1.63
N VAL A 133 -0.84 -2.18 -2.34
CA VAL A 133 -0.67 -2.02 -3.78
C VAL A 133 0.20 -0.79 -4.01
N HIS A 134 1.36 -0.99 -4.63
CA HIS A 134 2.38 0.04 -4.81
C HIS A 134 2.37 0.58 -6.24
N TYR A 135 2.36 1.90 -6.40
CA TYR A 135 2.54 2.55 -7.70
C TYR A 135 3.72 3.52 -7.62
N ALA A 136 4.74 3.31 -8.45
CA ALA A 136 5.91 4.19 -8.49
C ALA A 136 5.59 5.52 -9.19
N LEU A 137 6.21 6.61 -8.76
CA LEU A 137 6.11 7.89 -9.45
C LEU A 137 6.95 7.88 -10.74
N TRP A 138 6.43 8.45 -11.83
CA TRP A 138 7.16 8.68 -13.07
C TRP A 138 7.63 10.15 -13.18
N PRO A 139 8.87 10.42 -13.68
CA PRO A 139 9.93 9.46 -14.02
C PRO A 139 10.39 8.65 -12.80
N PRO A 140 10.92 7.42 -12.99
CA PRO A 140 11.19 6.51 -11.90
C PRO A 140 12.08 7.16 -10.83
N CYS A 141 11.61 7.11 -9.59
CA CYS A 141 12.29 7.58 -8.41
C CYS A 141 11.82 6.74 -7.22
N ASP A 142 12.48 6.90 -6.08
CA ASP A 142 12.22 6.17 -4.84
C ASP A 142 10.96 6.71 -4.13
N THR A 143 9.89 6.95 -4.87
CA THR A 143 8.65 7.56 -4.38
C THR A 143 7.44 6.77 -4.85
N TYR A 144 6.57 6.43 -3.91
CA TYR A 144 5.45 5.51 -4.13
C TYR A 144 4.13 6.09 -3.65
N MET A 145 3.08 5.80 -4.42
CA MET A 145 1.69 5.92 -3.98
C MET A 145 1.24 4.52 -3.59
N ILE A 146 0.99 4.34 -2.30
CA ILE A 146 0.70 3.03 -1.71
C ILE A 146 -0.76 3.02 -1.25
N PHE A 147 -1.47 1.96 -1.61
CA PHE A 147 -2.83 1.71 -1.15
C PHE A 147 -2.82 0.52 -0.20
N GLU A 148 -3.09 0.76 1.08
CA GLU A 148 -3.29 -0.32 2.04
C GLU A 148 -4.70 -0.88 1.88
N ILE A 149 -4.81 -2.20 1.71
CA ILE A 149 -6.05 -2.92 1.43
C ILE A 149 -6.34 -3.90 2.56
N GLN A 150 -7.55 -3.80 3.11
CA GLN A 150 -8.13 -4.78 4.04
C GLN A 150 -9.57 -5.08 3.62
N ASN A 151 -9.97 -6.35 3.67
CA ASN A 151 -11.31 -6.79 3.25
C ASN A 151 -11.74 -6.23 1.88
N ASP A 152 -10.80 -6.27 0.92
CA ASP A 152 -10.94 -5.77 -0.46
C ASP A 152 -11.28 -4.27 -0.60
N LYS A 153 -11.04 -3.48 0.45
CA LYS A 153 -11.21 -2.02 0.45
C LYS A 153 -9.92 -1.31 0.81
N ILE A 154 -9.72 -0.14 0.22
CA ILE A 154 -8.68 0.80 0.60
C ILE A 154 -8.98 1.26 2.03
N VAL A 155 -8.07 1.01 2.96
CA VAL A 155 -8.14 1.55 4.33
C VAL A 155 -7.20 2.73 4.52
N LYS A 156 -6.17 2.84 3.68
CA LYS A 156 -5.18 3.93 3.73
C LYS A 156 -4.62 4.24 2.34
N ILE A 157 -4.34 5.51 2.10
CA ILE A 157 -3.59 5.99 0.94
C ILE A 157 -2.34 6.70 1.47
N ILE A 158 -1.17 6.31 0.98
CA ILE A 158 0.11 6.82 1.44
C ILE A 158 0.87 7.39 0.24
N LEU A 159 1.45 8.58 0.41
CA LEU A 159 2.52 9.10 -0.43
C LEU A 159 3.79 9.02 0.39
N ASP A 160 4.80 8.30 -0.10
CA ASP A 160 6.02 8.04 0.65
C ASP A 160 7.26 8.07 -0.23
N TYR A 161 8.39 8.42 0.40
CA TYR A 161 9.72 8.24 -0.16
C TYR A 161 10.35 7.00 0.50
N VAL A 162 10.66 5.97 -0.29
CA VAL A 162 11.23 4.70 0.19
C VAL A 162 12.65 4.58 -0.36
N PRO A 163 13.67 5.06 0.37
CA PRO A 163 15.07 5.04 -0.06
C PRO A 163 15.65 3.62 -0.21
#